data_AF-A0A8J5V3S8-F1
#
_entry.id   AF-A0A8J5V3S8-F1
#
_cell.length_a   1.000
_cell.length_b   1.000
_cell.length_c   1.000
_cell.angle_alpha   90.00
_cell.angle_beta   90.00
_cell.angle_gamma   90.00
#
_symmetry.space_group_name_H-M   'P 1'
#
loop_
_entity.id
_entity.type
_entity.pdbx_description
1 polymer ?
#
loop_
_entity_poly.entity_id
_entity_poly.type
_entity_poly.pdbx_seq_one_letter_code
_entity_poly.pdbx_strand_id
1 'polypeptide(L)'
;MFLVHLQDVAYKPEEQFVKTRKCEPDAGADVVKSCERLRDPNGHIIEHTEPVCCPCGPQRRAPSSCGTFFDKMVKGKANTAHCLRFPDDWFHVFGIGTRSLGFSIKVQVKKGSSVSEVIVGPDNRTVVSKDNFLRVNLVGDFVGYTSIPSFEDFYLVTPRKGVGGGQPQVLGDDFSRWMLLERVRFTLDGLECNRIGVGYQAYKSQPNFCSSPLWSCLNNQLWNFWEDDKNRINKRQQPQYVVHGRFERINQHPNAGVHTFSVGITEVLNSNLLIELSADDVKYVYQRSPGKIININATTFEALSQVGTAQVTTKNIGKLEASYSLTLDCLSGINHLQEQFFIMKPDEVLIRSFVLRASTDQASEHRCAAILKASDSSELDRAECQFSTTATVLDNGTQIGSSDNNEKGGIWGFFEAIKALWHTIWGGLKDFFTGRLCRSVNKLLPESAPSSDMPSPS
;
A
#
# COMPACT_ATOMS: atom_id res chain seq x y z
N MET A 1 -2.33 16.22 3.83
CA MET A 1 -0.88 16.54 3.93
C MET A 1 -0.58 17.69 3.00
N PHE A 2 0.39 18.54 3.36
CA PHE A 2 0.87 19.60 2.47
C PHE A 2 1.81 19.02 1.39
N LEU A 3 1.62 19.42 0.13
CA LEU A 3 2.42 18.96 -1.01
C LEU A 3 3.16 20.15 -1.64
N VAL A 4 4.43 19.94 -1.98
CA VAL A 4 5.26 20.91 -2.71
C VAL A 4 5.72 20.26 -4.00
N HIS A 5 5.33 20.80 -5.16
CA HIS A 5 5.84 20.31 -6.45
C HIS A 5 7.35 20.57 -6.54
N LEU A 6 8.11 19.55 -6.96
CA LEU A 6 9.55 19.62 -7.10
C LEU A 6 9.95 19.66 -8.57
N GLN A 7 9.59 18.61 -9.32
CA GLN A 7 9.88 18.49 -10.74
C GLN A 7 8.97 17.44 -11.39
N ASP A 8 8.99 17.39 -12.72
CA ASP A 8 8.39 16.31 -13.49
C ASP A 8 9.47 15.29 -13.87
N VAL A 9 9.11 14.01 -13.87
CA VAL A 9 9.99 12.89 -14.24
C VAL A 9 9.30 11.98 -15.25
N ALA A 10 10.07 11.39 -16.15
CA ALA A 10 9.54 10.42 -17.11
C ALA A 10 9.24 9.08 -16.43
N TYR A 11 8.16 8.42 -16.84
CA TYR A 11 7.80 7.08 -16.37
C TYR A 11 8.86 6.02 -16.73
N LYS A 12 9.29 6.06 -17.99
CA LYS A 12 10.26 5.13 -18.56
C LYS A 12 11.15 5.86 -19.58
N PRO A 13 12.32 6.33 -19.13
CA PRO A 13 13.40 6.72 -20.04
C PRO A 13 13.81 5.54 -20.91
N GLU A 14 13.95 5.74 -22.22
CA GLU A 14 14.30 4.69 -23.17
C GLU A 14 15.62 4.97 -23.88
N GLU A 15 16.50 3.97 -23.90
CA GLU A 15 17.65 3.95 -24.80
C GLU A 15 17.22 3.46 -26.18
N GLN A 16 17.38 4.32 -27.18
CA GLN A 16 17.26 3.95 -28.58
C GLN A 16 18.65 3.81 -29.20
N PHE A 17 18.80 2.86 -30.12
CA PHE A 17 20.03 2.71 -30.87
C PHE A 17 19.77 2.54 -32.38
N VAL A 18 20.67 3.10 -33.18
CA VAL A 18 20.60 3.05 -34.64
C VAL A 18 21.91 2.51 -35.19
N LYS A 19 21.83 1.44 -35.99
CA LYS A 19 22.97 0.92 -36.76
C LYS A 19 23.20 1.85 -37.95
N THR A 20 24.36 2.50 -37.99
CA THR A 20 24.70 3.52 -38.98
C THR A 20 26.16 3.42 -39.44
N ARG A 21 26.58 4.30 -40.35
CA ARG A 21 27.97 4.43 -40.80
C ARG A 21 28.38 5.90 -40.70
N LYS A 22 29.66 6.15 -40.41
CA LYS A 22 30.21 7.52 -40.20
C LYS A 22 29.42 8.29 -39.11
N CYS A 23 29.24 7.65 -37.96
CA CYS A 23 28.54 8.27 -36.83
C CYS A 23 29.42 9.36 -36.20
N GLU A 24 28.87 10.56 -36.10
CA GLU A 24 29.46 11.70 -35.39
C GLU A 24 28.39 12.34 -34.48
N PRO A 25 28.77 12.98 -33.35
CA PRO A 25 27.80 13.57 -32.42
C PRO A 25 26.95 14.70 -33.03
N ASP A 26 27.45 15.37 -34.05
CA ASP A 26 26.79 16.46 -34.79
C ASP A 26 26.08 15.99 -36.07
N ALA A 27 26.08 14.69 -36.34
CA ALA A 27 25.46 14.11 -37.52
C ALA A 27 23.93 14.34 -37.55
N GLY A 28 23.40 14.60 -38.74
CA GLY A 28 21.97 14.85 -38.97
C GLY A 28 21.12 13.58 -38.96
N ALA A 29 19.79 13.77 -39.00
CA ALA A 29 18.81 12.69 -39.04
C ALA A 29 19.01 11.68 -40.19
N ASP A 30 19.65 12.08 -41.29
CA ASP A 30 19.99 11.20 -42.41
C ASP A 30 20.96 10.07 -42.02
N VAL A 31 21.85 10.35 -41.05
CA VAL A 31 22.83 9.39 -40.54
C VAL A 31 22.34 8.73 -39.25
N VAL A 32 21.87 9.50 -38.27
CA VAL A 32 21.56 8.99 -36.92
C VAL A 32 20.07 8.76 -36.67
N LYS A 33 19.19 9.07 -37.65
CA LYS A 33 17.74 8.84 -37.60
C LYS A 33 17.12 9.42 -36.32
N SER A 34 16.43 8.58 -35.53
CA SER A 34 15.75 8.98 -34.29
C SER A 34 16.71 9.47 -33.19
N CYS A 35 18.02 9.24 -33.36
CA CYS A 35 19.06 9.71 -32.45
C CYS A 35 19.64 11.09 -32.79
N GLU A 36 19.02 11.84 -33.70
CA GLU A 36 19.38 13.25 -33.92
C GLU A 36 19.30 14.07 -32.63
N ARG A 37 20.22 15.01 -32.43
CA ARG A 37 20.19 15.95 -31.29
C ARG A 37 18.85 16.68 -31.21
N LEU A 38 18.35 16.86 -29.99
CA LEU A 38 17.06 17.51 -29.77
C LEU A 38 17.23 19.02 -29.75
N ARG A 39 16.17 19.73 -30.16
CA ARG A 39 16.09 21.19 -30.11
C ARG A 39 14.93 21.61 -29.23
N ASP A 40 15.11 22.71 -28.51
CA ASP A 40 14.05 23.35 -27.74
C ASP A 40 13.02 24.02 -28.69
N PRO A 41 11.88 24.52 -28.17
CA PRO A 41 10.88 25.23 -28.99
C PRO A 41 11.42 26.49 -29.69
N ASN A 42 12.52 27.05 -29.20
CA ASN A 42 13.18 28.24 -29.75
C ASN A 42 14.27 27.88 -30.79
N GLY A 43 14.48 26.58 -31.06
CA GLY A 43 15.45 26.07 -32.01
C GLY A 43 16.87 25.92 -31.47
N HIS A 44 17.12 26.19 -30.18
CA HIS A 44 18.42 25.94 -29.55
C HIS A 44 18.65 24.44 -29.34
N ILE A 45 19.90 24.02 -29.48
CA ILE A 45 20.29 22.62 -29.25
C ILE A 45 20.27 22.37 -27.75
N ILE A 46 19.59 21.29 -27.33
CA ILE A 46 19.61 20.86 -25.94
C ILE A 46 20.93 20.11 -25.70
N GLU A 47 21.73 20.61 -24.77
CA GLU A 47 23.03 20.03 -24.43
C GLU A 47 22.91 18.56 -23.99
N HIS A 48 23.93 17.77 -24.31
CA HIS A 48 24.03 16.35 -23.98
C HIS A 48 23.00 15.43 -24.66
N THR A 49 22.18 15.95 -25.57
CA THR A 49 21.23 15.14 -26.36
C THR A 49 21.84 14.54 -27.62
N GLU A 50 23.07 14.91 -27.95
CA GLU A 50 23.84 14.32 -29.03
C GLU A 50 24.05 12.81 -28.85
N PRO A 51 24.01 12.01 -29.92
CA PRO A 51 24.19 10.57 -29.84
C PRO A 51 25.61 10.18 -29.43
N VAL A 52 25.72 9.09 -28.68
CA VAL A 52 27.01 8.46 -28.38
C VAL A 52 27.30 7.40 -29.45
N CYS A 53 28.37 7.61 -30.21
CA CYS A 53 28.78 6.72 -31.29
C CYS A 53 29.70 5.60 -30.78
N CYS A 54 29.24 4.35 -30.84
CA CYS A 54 30.03 3.18 -30.49
C CYS A 54 30.53 2.42 -31.73
N PRO A 55 31.68 1.74 -31.63
CA PRO A 55 32.19 0.90 -32.71
C PRO A 55 31.33 -0.36 -32.88
N CYS A 56 31.32 -0.90 -34.10
CA CYS A 56 30.69 -2.19 -34.39
C CYS A 56 31.42 -3.37 -33.70
N GLY A 57 30.71 -4.47 -33.45
CA GLY A 57 31.26 -5.70 -32.89
C GLY A 57 30.26 -6.51 -32.04
N PRO A 58 30.58 -7.79 -31.73
CA PRO A 58 29.71 -8.67 -30.94
C PRO A 58 29.74 -8.36 -29.43
N GLN A 59 30.88 -7.97 -28.86
CA GLN A 59 31.05 -7.61 -27.44
C GLN A 59 30.96 -6.09 -27.23
N ARG A 60 29.86 -5.49 -27.68
CA ARG A 60 29.57 -4.06 -27.58
C ARG A 60 28.15 -3.85 -27.07
N ARG A 61 27.85 -2.66 -26.54
CA ARG A 61 26.54 -2.27 -26.00
C ARG A 61 25.36 -2.72 -26.87
N ALA A 62 25.47 -2.52 -28.19
CA ALA A 62 24.58 -3.14 -29.18
C ALA A 62 25.38 -4.05 -30.13
N PRO A 63 25.15 -5.38 -30.09
CA PRO A 63 25.79 -6.31 -31.01
C PRO A 63 25.50 -5.97 -32.47
N SER A 64 26.56 -5.76 -33.25
CA SER A 64 26.46 -5.37 -34.66
C SER A 64 27.59 -5.94 -35.51
N SER A 65 27.28 -6.21 -36.78
CA SER A 65 28.29 -6.64 -37.76
C SER A 65 29.01 -5.43 -38.33
N CYS A 66 30.35 -5.51 -38.39
CA CYS A 66 31.18 -4.48 -39.01
C CYS A 66 31.12 -4.50 -40.55
N GLY A 67 30.51 -5.53 -41.15
CA GLY A 67 30.50 -5.74 -42.58
C GLY A 67 31.87 -6.12 -43.15
N THR A 68 32.01 -6.03 -44.47
CA THR A 68 33.25 -6.38 -45.17
C THR A 68 34.21 -5.20 -45.29
N PHE A 69 35.47 -5.48 -45.64
CA PHE A 69 36.48 -4.45 -45.91
C PHE A 69 36.03 -3.48 -47.03
N PHE A 70 35.42 -4.00 -48.10
CA PHE A 70 34.89 -3.19 -49.21
C PHE A 70 33.78 -2.24 -48.76
N ASP A 71 32.85 -2.70 -47.90
CA ASP A 71 31.81 -1.83 -47.35
C ASP A 71 32.39 -0.70 -46.49
N LYS A 72 33.46 -0.98 -45.75
CA LYS A 72 34.17 0.04 -44.95
C LYS A 72 34.83 1.10 -45.84
N MET A 73 35.36 0.70 -46.99
CA MET A 73 36.05 1.59 -47.93
C MET A 73 35.08 2.48 -48.72
N VAL A 74 33.94 1.94 -49.17
CA VAL A 74 32.95 2.67 -49.99
C VAL A 74 31.95 3.46 -49.14
N LYS A 75 31.46 2.89 -48.03
CA LYS A 75 30.36 3.44 -47.23
C LYS A 75 30.80 4.02 -45.89
N GLY A 76 32.09 3.87 -45.53
CA GLY A 76 32.64 4.32 -44.24
C GLY A 76 32.50 3.28 -43.11
N LYS A 77 33.13 3.58 -41.97
CA LYS A 77 33.14 2.71 -40.78
C LYS A 77 31.72 2.51 -40.26
N ALA A 78 31.39 1.26 -39.93
CA ALA A 78 30.13 0.91 -39.29
C ALA A 78 30.17 1.24 -37.79
N ASN A 79 29.11 1.87 -37.32
CA ASN A 79 28.96 2.35 -35.94
C ASN A 79 27.52 2.10 -35.47
N THR A 80 27.32 2.20 -34.17
CA THR A 80 25.99 2.27 -33.56
C THR A 80 25.86 3.61 -32.85
N ALA A 81 24.86 4.40 -33.19
CA ALA A 81 24.49 5.60 -32.45
C ALA A 81 23.53 5.20 -31.32
N HIS A 82 23.78 5.66 -30.10
CA HIS A 82 22.92 5.43 -28.94
C HIS A 82 22.44 6.77 -28.40
N CYS A 83 21.15 6.87 -28.08
CA CYS A 83 20.53 8.10 -27.61
C CYS A 83 19.47 7.80 -26.54
N LEU A 84 19.32 8.73 -25.59
CA LEU A 84 18.27 8.69 -24.58
C LEU A 84 17.03 9.43 -25.11
N ARG A 85 15.85 8.85 -24.89
CA ARG A 85 14.55 9.43 -25.22
C ARG A 85 13.57 9.25 -24.07
N PHE A 86 12.58 10.13 -24.01
CA PHE A 86 11.50 10.08 -23.03
C PHE A 86 10.15 10.05 -23.77
N PRO A 87 9.81 8.93 -24.42
CA PRO A 87 8.60 8.84 -25.26
C PRO A 87 7.30 8.69 -24.44
N ASP A 88 7.41 8.19 -23.22
CA ASP A 88 6.28 7.76 -22.39
C ASP A 88 5.70 8.87 -21.50
N ASP A 89 4.68 8.49 -20.72
CA ASP A 89 4.00 9.33 -19.73
C ASP A 89 4.98 10.03 -18.78
N TRP A 90 4.62 11.26 -18.38
CA TRP A 90 5.33 12.03 -17.36
C TRP A 90 4.57 12.01 -16.04
N PHE A 91 5.31 12.14 -14.94
CA PHE A 91 4.78 12.13 -13.59
C PHE A 91 5.27 13.35 -12.82
N HIS A 92 4.41 13.90 -11.98
CA HIS A 92 4.75 14.97 -11.05
C HIS A 92 5.37 14.36 -9.79
N VAL A 93 6.46 14.95 -9.31
CA VAL A 93 7.10 14.60 -8.03
C VAL A 93 6.78 15.68 -7.01
N PHE A 94 6.18 15.27 -5.89
CA PHE A 94 5.82 16.15 -4.78
C PHE A 94 6.60 15.79 -3.52
N GLY A 95 7.22 16.80 -2.90
CA GLY A 95 7.66 16.77 -1.52
C GLY A 95 6.46 16.73 -0.58
N ILE A 96 6.48 15.83 0.40
CA ILE A 96 5.44 15.72 1.42
C ILE A 96 5.90 16.52 2.64
N GLY A 97 5.15 17.57 2.96
CA GLY A 97 5.41 18.42 4.10
C GLY A 97 4.77 17.90 5.39
N THR A 98 4.41 18.83 6.27
CA THR A 98 3.80 18.50 7.55
C THR A 98 2.46 17.79 7.38
N ARG A 99 2.22 16.82 8.27
CA ARG A 99 0.91 16.18 8.40
C ARG A 99 -0.03 17.04 9.24
N SER A 100 -1.30 17.05 8.85
CA SER A 100 -2.40 17.62 9.62
C SER A 100 -3.47 16.56 9.81
N LEU A 101 -4.04 16.52 11.01
CA LEU A 101 -5.18 15.67 11.35
C LEU A 101 -6.47 16.47 11.13
N GLY A 102 -7.43 15.90 10.41
CA GLY A 102 -8.70 16.55 10.10
C GLY A 102 -9.89 15.66 10.48
N PHE A 103 -10.82 16.22 11.25
CA PHE A 103 -12.09 15.60 11.62
C PHE A 103 -13.09 16.68 12.05
N SER A 104 -14.37 16.30 12.17
CA SER A 104 -15.42 17.17 12.70
C SER A 104 -16.26 16.43 13.73
N ILE A 105 -16.53 17.10 14.85
CA ILE A 105 -17.40 16.61 15.92
C ILE A 105 -18.66 17.47 15.91
N LYS A 106 -19.80 16.82 15.70
CA LYS A 106 -21.11 17.46 15.76
C LYS A 106 -21.71 17.27 17.15
N VAL A 107 -21.97 18.37 17.85
CA VAL A 107 -22.67 18.37 19.15
C VAL A 107 -24.06 18.94 18.94
N GLN A 108 -25.09 18.15 19.25
CA GLN A 108 -26.48 18.53 19.14
C GLN A 108 -27.08 18.73 20.54
N VAL A 109 -27.74 19.86 20.75
CA VAL A 109 -28.45 20.19 21.99
C VAL A 109 -29.92 20.37 21.69
N LYS A 110 -30.77 19.69 22.45
CA LYS A 110 -32.22 19.80 22.36
C LYS A 110 -32.77 20.45 23.62
N LYS A 111 -33.41 21.62 23.48
CA LYS A 111 -34.08 22.36 24.56
C LYS A 111 -35.57 22.43 24.25
N GLY A 112 -36.35 21.56 24.89
CA GLY A 112 -37.77 21.38 24.56
C GLY A 112 -37.95 20.89 23.12
N SER A 113 -38.60 21.72 22.29
CA SER A 113 -38.77 21.46 20.85
C SER A 113 -37.63 22.02 19.99
N SER A 114 -36.80 22.92 20.52
CA SER A 114 -35.71 23.53 19.77
C SER A 114 -34.48 22.63 19.72
N VAL A 115 -33.87 22.49 18.55
CA VAL A 115 -32.63 21.76 18.34
C VAL A 115 -31.58 22.75 17.84
N SER A 116 -30.46 22.82 18.56
CA SER A 116 -29.28 23.61 18.18
C SER A 116 -28.11 22.68 17.91
N GLU A 117 -27.31 23.01 16.92
CA GLU A 117 -26.15 22.21 16.50
C GLU A 117 -24.91 23.08 16.46
N VAL A 118 -23.82 22.57 17.02
CA VAL A 118 -22.49 23.16 16.90
C VAL A 118 -21.53 22.12 16.33
N ILE A 119 -20.62 22.56 15.47
CA ILE A 119 -19.60 21.71 14.85
C ILE A 119 -18.25 22.24 15.31
N VAL A 120 -17.45 21.37 15.92
CA VAL A 120 -16.08 21.66 16.34
C VAL A 120 -15.09 20.76 15.61
N GLY A 121 -13.87 21.24 15.42
CA GLY A 121 -12.80 20.48 14.79
C GLY A 121 -11.47 21.20 14.91
N PRO A 122 -10.39 20.64 14.36
CA PRO A 122 -9.06 21.25 14.43
C PRO A 122 -9.01 22.70 13.90
N ASP A 123 -9.82 23.01 12.88
CA ASP A 123 -9.93 24.34 12.25
C ASP A 123 -10.76 25.34 13.07
N ASN A 124 -11.70 24.85 13.90
CA ASN A 124 -12.55 25.66 14.77
C ASN A 124 -12.78 24.94 16.10
N ARG A 125 -11.87 25.16 17.04
CA ARG A 125 -11.78 24.38 18.28
C ARG A 125 -12.74 24.83 19.38
N THR A 126 -13.17 26.09 19.35
CA THR A 126 -14.00 26.70 20.39
C THR A 126 -15.27 27.25 19.77
N VAL A 127 -16.42 26.73 20.18
CA VAL A 127 -17.72 27.18 19.68
C VAL A 127 -18.68 27.40 20.85
N VAL A 128 -19.43 28.50 20.79
CA VAL A 128 -20.49 28.82 21.75
C VAL A 128 -21.81 28.80 21.01
N SER A 129 -22.85 28.23 21.62
CA SER A 129 -24.21 28.26 21.06
C SER A 129 -24.74 29.70 21.01
N LYS A 130 -25.67 29.98 20.09
CA LYS A 130 -26.22 31.33 19.89
C LYS A 130 -26.87 31.92 21.15
N ASP A 131 -27.37 31.07 22.04
CA ASP A 131 -28.02 31.42 23.30
C ASP A 131 -27.06 31.40 24.51
N ASN A 132 -25.75 31.23 24.28
CA ASN A 132 -24.71 31.10 25.31
C ASN A 132 -24.93 29.98 26.34
N PHE A 133 -25.86 29.05 26.09
CA PHE A 133 -26.15 27.94 26.99
C PHE A 133 -25.09 26.85 26.97
N LEU A 134 -24.51 26.59 25.78
CA LEU A 134 -23.52 25.56 25.53
C LEU A 134 -22.23 26.23 25.06
N ARG A 135 -21.12 25.89 25.71
CA ARG A 135 -19.77 26.15 25.19
C ARG A 135 -19.05 24.82 25.02
N VAL A 136 -18.45 24.64 23.84
CA VAL A 136 -17.71 23.43 23.49
C VAL A 136 -16.28 23.83 23.13
N ASN A 137 -15.31 23.18 23.74
CA ASN A 137 -13.89 23.37 23.49
C ASN A 137 -13.20 22.03 23.20
N LEU A 138 -12.58 21.91 22.03
CA LEU A 138 -11.71 20.79 21.66
C LEU A 138 -10.32 21.04 22.24
N VAL A 139 -10.02 20.38 23.36
CA VAL A 139 -8.75 20.53 24.09
C VAL A 139 -7.60 19.91 23.30
N GLY A 140 -7.84 18.75 22.68
CA GLY A 140 -6.86 18.00 21.90
C GLY A 140 -7.26 16.54 21.78
N ASP A 141 -6.35 15.72 21.28
CA ASP A 141 -6.56 14.28 21.11
C ASP A 141 -5.66 13.49 22.06
N PHE A 142 -6.17 12.34 22.54
CA PHE A 142 -5.34 11.36 23.22
C PHE A 142 -4.45 10.64 22.20
N VAL A 143 -3.24 10.30 22.62
CA VAL A 143 -2.29 9.58 21.77
C VAL A 143 -2.86 8.19 21.44
N GLY A 144 -2.86 7.83 20.16
CA GLY A 144 -3.24 6.51 19.69
C GLY A 144 -2.21 5.43 20.06
N TYR A 145 -2.64 4.17 20.01
CA TYR A 145 -1.78 3.01 20.24
C TYR A 145 -1.01 2.59 18.99
N THR A 146 -1.46 3.03 17.81
CA THR A 146 -0.74 2.83 16.55
C THR A 146 -0.19 4.14 16.01
N SER A 147 1.05 4.10 15.53
CA SER A 147 1.66 5.28 14.94
C SER A 147 1.01 5.57 13.58
N ILE A 148 0.51 6.79 13.40
CA ILE A 148 0.13 7.30 12.08
C ILE A 148 1.43 7.41 11.25
N PRO A 149 1.51 6.80 10.05
CA PRO A 149 2.71 6.85 9.21
C PRO A 149 3.17 8.29 8.96
N SER A 150 4.47 8.54 9.07
CA SER A 150 5.11 9.73 8.52
C SER A 150 5.63 9.43 7.11
N PHE A 151 5.60 10.43 6.23
CA PHE A 151 6.10 10.31 4.86
C PHE A 151 7.19 11.35 4.56
N GLU A 152 7.90 11.81 5.60
CA GLU A 152 8.92 12.86 5.49
C GLU A 152 10.11 12.43 4.60
N ASP A 153 10.42 11.14 4.60
CA ASP A 153 11.49 10.54 3.77
C ASP A 153 11.01 10.04 2.42
N PHE A 154 9.77 10.39 2.02
CA PHE A 154 9.15 9.94 0.78
C PHE A 154 8.77 11.11 -0.12
N TYR A 155 8.78 10.86 -1.42
CA TYR A 155 8.11 11.68 -2.41
C TYR A 155 6.85 10.98 -2.89
N LEU A 156 5.81 11.77 -3.11
CA LEU A 156 4.60 11.34 -3.79
C LEU A 156 4.77 11.57 -5.29
N VAL A 157 4.56 10.52 -6.07
CA VAL A 157 4.65 10.57 -7.53
C VAL A 157 3.28 10.28 -8.13
N THR A 158 2.80 11.18 -8.98
CA THR A 158 1.46 11.07 -9.59
C THR A 158 1.49 11.28 -11.09
N PRO A 159 0.69 10.56 -11.88
CA PRO A 159 0.68 10.71 -13.33
C PRO A 159 0.24 12.12 -13.72
N ARG A 160 0.90 12.70 -14.72
CA ARG A 160 0.51 13.97 -15.32
C ARG A 160 -0.79 13.78 -16.12
N LYS A 161 -1.80 14.61 -15.87
CA LYS A 161 -3.02 14.64 -16.69
C LYS A 161 -2.76 15.48 -17.95
N GLY A 162 -2.82 14.84 -19.13
CA GLY A 162 -2.80 15.48 -20.47
C GLY A 162 -1.44 15.45 -21.19
N VAL A 163 -1.47 15.33 -22.52
CA VAL A 163 -0.29 15.41 -23.40
C VAL A 163 0.04 16.87 -23.66
N GLY A 164 1.27 17.29 -23.32
CA GLY A 164 1.77 18.62 -23.63
C GLY A 164 1.27 19.73 -22.68
N GLY A 165 2.13 20.15 -21.75
CA GLY A 165 1.99 21.47 -21.12
C GLY A 165 0.80 21.68 -20.19
N GLY A 166 0.01 20.65 -19.86
CA GLY A 166 -1.01 20.75 -18.81
C GLY A 166 -0.36 21.24 -17.52
N GLN A 167 -0.97 22.25 -16.89
CA GLN A 167 -0.56 22.73 -15.57
C GLN A 167 -0.39 21.52 -14.63
N PRO A 168 0.60 21.50 -13.72
CA PRO A 168 0.90 20.37 -12.81
C PRO A 168 -0.21 20.12 -11.75
N GLN A 169 -1.43 20.53 -12.06
CA GLN A 169 -2.42 20.96 -11.12
C GLN A 169 -3.59 19.99 -10.95
N VAL A 170 -3.60 18.86 -11.65
CA VAL A 170 -4.66 17.87 -11.46
C VAL A 170 -4.02 16.52 -11.16
N LEU A 171 -3.87 16.22 -9.86
CA LEU A 171 -3.60 14.86 -9.39
C LEU A 171 -4.72 13.96 -9.94
N GLY A 172 -4.36 12.95 -10.73
CA GLY A 172 -5.36 12.08 -11.36
C GLY A 172 -6.14 11.25 -10.34
N ASP A 173 -7.40 10.93 -10.61
CA ASP A 173 -8.25 10.11 -9.72
C ASP A 173 -7.86 8.61 -9.75
N ASP A 174 -6.92 8.26 -10.62
CA ASP A 174 -6.34 6.92 -10.71
C ASP A 174 -5.25 6.74 -9.65
N PHE A 175 -5.67 6.51 -8.40
CA PHE A 175 -4.79 6.17 -7.30
C PHE A 175 -3.99 4.88 -7.54
N SER A 176 -4.41 4.05 -8.51
CA SER A 176 -3.64 2.86 -8.84
C SER A 176 -2.24 3.24 -9.25
N ARG A 177 -2.03 4.34 -10.00
CA ARG A 177 -0.70 4.78 -10.51
C ARG A 177 0.08 5.70 -9.57
N TRP A 178 -0.48 6.07 -8.43
CA TRP A 178 0.21 6.92 -7.47
C TRP A 178 1.19 6.09 -6.65
N MET A 179 2.41 6.59 -6.49
CA MET A 179 3.47 5.89 -5.77
C MET A 179 4.07 6.77 -4.67
N LEU A 180 4.37 6.16 -3.52
CA LEU A 180 5.21 6.73 -2.48
C LEU A 180 6.57 6.05 -2.54
N LEU A 181 7.61 6.83 -2.86
CA LEU A 181 8.97 6.34 -3.09
C LEU A 181 9.95 7.12 -2.21
N GLU A 182 10.92 6.44 -1.62
CA GLU A 182 11.92 7.05 -0.75
C GLU A 182 12.73 8.11 -1.51
N ARG A 183 13.05 9.22 -0.86
CA ARG A 183 13.77 10.35 -1.46
C ARG A 183 15.12 9.94 -2.07
N VAL A 184 15.78 8.95 -1.47
CA VAL A 184 17.06 8.40 -1.95
C VAL A 184 16.97 7.72 -3.33
N ARG A 185 15.77 7.41 -3.83
CA ARG A 185 15.60 6.81 -5.16
C ARG A 185 15.63 7.83 -6.30
N PHE A 186 15.65 9.12 -5.99
CA PHE A 186 15.57 10.21 -6.97
C PHE A 186 16.91 10.90 -7.18
N THR A 187 17.06 11.50 -8.35
CA THR A 187 18.09 12.48 -8.71
C THR A 187 17.38 13.72 -9.24
N LEU A 188 17.46 14.83 -8.50
CA LEU A 188 16.79 16.09 -8.86
C LEU A 188 17.65 16.94 -9.82
N ASP A 189 18.95 16.72 -9.81
CA ASP A 189 19.91 17.32 -10.74
C ASP A 189 20.06 16.51 -12.05
N GLY A 190 19.55 15.27 -12.08
CA GLY A 190 19.64 14.38 -13.22
C GLY A 190 21.05 13.85 -13.51
N LEU A 191 21.97 13.95 -12.54
CA LEU A 191 23.38 13.58 -12.71
C LEU A 191 23.71 12.15 -12.25
N GLU A 192 22.78 11.47 -11.57
CA GLU A 192 23.00 10.12 -11.09
C GLU A 192 22.33 9.06 -11.98
N CYS A 193 23.09 8.02 -12.31
CA CYS A 193 22.58 6.85 -13.02
C CYS A 193 21.72 5.94 -12.13
N ASN A 194 20.79 5.22 -12.75
CA ASN A 194 19.91 4.25 -12.09
C ASN A 194 19.10 4.85 -10.92
N ARG A 195 18.67 6.10 -11.09
CA ARG A 195 17.76 6.81 -10.19
C ARG A 195 16.64 7.47 -10.98
N ILE A 196 15.50 7.69 -10.34
CA ILE A 196 14.35 8.35 -10.94
C ILE A 196 14.72 9.81 -11.21
N GLY A 197 14.55 10.24 -12.47
CA GLY A 197 14.95 11.58 -12.92
C GLY A 197 16.30 11.63 -13.64
N VAL A 198 16.88 10.48 -14.01
CA VAL A 198 18.14 10.40 -14.77
C VAL A 198 18.11 11.30 -16.01
N GLY A 199 19.12 12.16 -16.14
CA GLY A 199 19.24 13.12 -17.22
C GLY A 199 20.17 12.66 -18.36
N TYR A 200 20.19 13.45 -19.43
CA TYR A 200 21.06 13.23 -20.59
C TYR A 200 22.55 13.19 -20.23
N GLN A 201 22.98 14.08 -19.32
CA GLN A 201 24.36 14.17 -18.90
C GLN A 201 24.83 12.90 -18.19
N ALA A 202 24.08 12.40 -17.21
CA ALA A 202 24.39 11.15 -16.51
C ALA A 202 24.47 9.96 -17.47
N TYR A 203 23.52 9.87 -18.40
CA TYR A 203 23.51 8.82 -19.42
C TYR A 203 24.73 8.92 -20.34
N LYS A 204 25.08 10.11 -20.82
CA LYS A 204 26.21 10.30 -21.73
C LYS A 204 27.56 10.08 -21.04
N SER A 205 27.69 10.44 -19.77
CA SER A 205 28.96 10.38 -19.01
C SER A 205 29.26 9.01 -18.38
N GLN A 206 28.50 7.97 -18.72
CA GLN A 206 28.72 6.62 -18.18
C GLN A 206 30.15 6.13 -18.46
N PRO A 207 30.84 5.57 -17.44
CA PRO A 207 32.13 4.93 -17.66
C PRO A 207 31.95 3.71 -18.59
N ASN A 208 32.91 3.53 -19.49
CA ASN A 208 32.92 2.40 -20.43
C ASN A 208 31.63 2.26 -21.27
N PHE A 209 30.95 3.36 -21.61
CA PHE A 209 29.65 3.39 -22.28
C PHE A 209 29.44 2.29 -23.33
N CYS A 210 30.37 2.14 -24.29
CA CYS A 210 30.26 1.20 -25.41
C CYS A 210 30.51 -0.27 -25.06
N SER A 211 31.08 -0.54 -23.89
CA SER A 211 31.32 -1.88 -23.35
C SER A 211 30.26 -2.28 -22.33
N SER A 212 29.54 -1.31 -21.75
CA SER A 212 28.43 -1.56 -20.84
C SER A 212 27.21 -2.15 -21.58
N PRO A 213 26.38 -2.98 -20.93
CA PRO A 213 25.15 -3.51 -21.53
C PRO A 213 24.16 -2.44 -21.97
N LEU A 214 23.32 -2.76 -22.97
CA LEU A 214 22.17 -1.93 -23.32
C LEU A 214 21.29 -1.70 -22.08
N TRP A 215 20.67 -0.53 -21.96
CA TRP A 215 19.87 -0.06 -20.82
C TRP A 215 20.68 0.26 -19.54
N SER A 216 22.00 0.19 -19.57
CA SER A 216 22.82 0.69 -18.47
C SER A 216 22.52 2.17 -18.18
N CYS A 217 22.51 2.53 -16.89
CA CYS A 217 22.12 3.84 -16.33
C CYS A 217 20.61 4.13 -16.28
N LEU A 218 19.76 3.28 -16.88
CA LEU A 218 18.31 3.48 -16.98
C LEU A 218 17.49 2.51 -16.11
N ASN A 219 18.10 1.89 -15.09
CA ASN A 219 17.39 1.04 -14.14
C ASN A 219 16.77 1.84 -12.98
N ASN A 220 15.96 1.19 -12.13
CA ASN A 220 15.30 1.80 -10.96
C ASN A 220 14.47 3.05 -11.32
N GLN A 221 13.74 2.98 -12.42
CA GLN A 221 12.81 4.01 -12.87
C GLN A 221 11.40 3.68 -12.36
N LEU A 222 10.46 4.60 -12.55
CA LEU A 222 9.08 4.43 -12.06
C LEU A 222 8.43 3.13 -12.56
N TRP A 223 8.66 2.75 -13.82
CA TRP A 223 8.14 1.51 -14.38
C TRP A 223 8.68 0.24 -13.70
N ASN A 224 9.92 0.25 -13.19
CA ASN A 224 10.48 -0.89 -12.48
C ASN A 224 9.73 -1.14 -11.16
N PHE A 225 9.55 -0.08 -10.36
CA PHE A 225 8.82 -0.17 -9.09
C PHE A 225 7.34 -0.55 -9.29
N TRP A 226 6.76 -0.07 -10.38
CA TRP A 226 5.40 -0.44 -10.79
C TRP A 226 5.27 -1.93 -11.14
N GLU A 227 6.21 -2.47 -11.91
CA GLU A 227 6.22 -3.89 -12.28
C GLU A 227 6.49 -4.79 -11.06
N ASP A 228 7.37 -4.36 -10.15
CA ASP A 228 7.60 -5.06 -8.89
C ASP A 228 6.31 -5.18 -8.07
N ASP A 229 5.56 -4.08 -7.93
CA ASP A 229 4.28 -4.10 -7.21
C ASP A 229 3.21 -4.92 -7.93
N LYS A 230 3.16 -4.91 -9.27
CA LYS A 230 2.29 -5.82 -10.03
C LYS A 230 2.61 -7.28 -9.74
N ASN A 231 3.90 -7.64 -9.69
CA ASN A 231 4.33 -8.99 -9.36
C ASN A 231 3.92 -9.39 -7.93
N ARG A 232 4.03 -8.46 -6.97
CA ARG A 232 3.57 -8.67 -5.58
C ARG A 232 2.07 -8.87 -5.50
N ILE A 233 1.29 -8.01 -6.17
CA ILE A 233 -0.17 -8.10 -6.22
C ILE A 233 -0.62 -9.43 -6.83
N ASN A 234 0.01 -9.85 -7.93
CA ASN A 234 -0.25 -11.16 -8.56
C ASN A 234 0.02 -12.33 -7.61
N LYS A 235 1.00 -12.18 -6.70
CA LYS A 235 1.31 -13.14 -5.62
C LYS A 235 0.45 -12.95 -4.36
N ARG A 236 -0.60 -12.12 -4.40
CA ARG A 236 -1.47 -11.76 -3.26
C ARG A 236 -0.70 -11.14 -2.08
N GLN A 237 0.40 -10.46 -2.36
CA GLN A 237 1.17 -9.72 -1.38
C GLN A 237 0.81 -8.23 -1.44
N GLN A 238 0.97 -7.53 -0.32
CA GLN A 238 0.73 -6.09 -0.27
C GLN A 238 1.76 -5.34 -1.14
N PRO A 239 1.35 -4.37 -1.96
CA PRO A 239 2.28 -3.52 -2.71
C PRO A 239 3.16 -2.69 -1.76
N GLN A 240 4.36 -2.34 -2.22
CA GLN A 240 5.37 -1.60 -1.47
C GLN A 240 5.42 -0.11 -1.82
N TYR A 241 5.10 0.26 -3.05
CA TYR A 241 5.26 1.63 -3.55
C TYR A 241 3.92 2.28 -3.86
N VAL A 242 3.05 1.55 -4.58
CA VAL A 242 1.72 1.99 -4.99
C VAL A 242 0.84 2.26 -3.76
N VAL A 243 0.22 3.43 -3.71
CA VAL A 243 -0.61 3.84 -2.56
C VAL A 243 -1.90 3.00 -2.45
N HIS A 244 -2.46 2.60 -3.61
CA HIS A 244 -3.66 1.77 -3.65
C HIS A 244 -3.37 0.37 -3.10
N GLY A 245 -4.26 -0.13 -2.22
CA GLY A 245 -4.06 -1.41 -1.51
C GLY A 245 -3.16 -1.31 -0.26
N ARG A 246 -2.45 -0.19 -0.05
CA ARG A 246 -1.72 0.11 1.20
C ARG A 246 -2.52 0.95 2.17
N PHE A 247 -3.31 1.90 1.66
CA PHE A 247 -4.05 2.86 2.46
C PHE A 247 -5.55 2.83 2.13
N GLU A 248 -6.37 3.08 3.15
CA GLU A 248 -7.81 3.20 3.01
C GLU A 248 -8.24 4.66 2.82
N ARG A 249 -9.41 4.87 2.19
CA ARG A 249 -10.06 6.19 2.03
C ARG A 249 -9.14 7.29 1.50
N ILE A 250 -8.33 6.94 0.48
CA ILE A 250 -7.38 7.85 -0.16
C ILE A 250 -8.14 9.05 -0.76
N ASN A 251 -7.78 10.26 -0.36
CA ASN A 251 -8.36 11.51 -0.84
C ASN A 251 -9.88 11.69 -0.68
N GLN A 252 -10.49 11.00 0.28
CA GLN A 252 -11.93 11.10 0.55
C GLN A 252 -12.29 12.15 1.62
N HIS A 253 -11.43 13.12 1.89
CA HIS A 253 -11.72 14.16 2.89
C HIS A 253 -12.65 15.25 2.33
N PRO A 254 -13.43 15.96 3.17
CA PRO A 254 -14.22 17.11 2.74
C PRO A 254 -13.33 18.16 2.08
N ASN A 255 -13.77 18.76 0.96
CA ASN A 255 -12.98 19.71 0.17
C ASN A 255 -11.66 19.14 -0.39
N ALA A 256 -11.58 17.82 -0.61
CA ALA A 256 -10.46 17.23 -1.33
C ALA A 256 -10.30 17.89 -2.69
N GLY A 257 -9.21 18.65 -2.82
CA GLY A 257 -8.81 19.24 -4.06
C GLY A 257 -7.99 18.27 -4.88
N VAL A 258 -7.88 18.56 -6.17
CA VAL A 258 -7.00 17.85 -7.12
C VAL A 258 -5.50 18.03 -6.83
N HIS A 259 -5.14 18.60 -5.68
CA HIS A 259 -3.77 18.87 -5.22
C HIS A 259 -3.51 18.38 -3.80
N THR A 260 -4.44 17.63 -3.24
CA THR A 260 -4.36 17.15 -1.86
C THR A 260 -3.97 15.69 -1.86
N PHE A 261 -3.21 15.29 -0.85
CA PHE A 261 -3.01 13.88 -0.52
C PHE A 261 -3.43 13.65 0.93
N SER A 262 -4.33 12.69 1.11
CA SER A 262 -4.80 12.24 2.41
C SER A 262 -5.09 10.74 2.39
N VAL A 263 -4.94 10.14 3.56
CA VAL A 263 -5.23 8.73 3.82
C VAL A 263 -6.13 8.64 5.04
N GLY A 264 -7.05 7.69 5.03
CA GLY A 264 -7.93 7.44 6.16
C GLY A 264 -7.16 6.83 7.33
N ILE A 265 -7.37 7.37 8.53
CA ILE A 265 -6.87 6.78 9.76
C ILE A 265 -7.82 5.65 10.16
N THR A 266 -7.33 4.42 10.18
CA THR A 266 -8.10 3.23 10.52
C THR A 266 -8.23 3.02 12.02
N GLU A 267 -7.28 3.53 12.81
CA GLU A 267 -7.36 3.53 14.26
C GLU A 267 -8.47 4.48 14.75
N VAL A 268 -9.17 4.05 15.80
CA VAL A 268 -10.12 4.89 16.53
C VAL A 268 -9.33 5.80 17.48
N LEU A 269 -9.36 7.11 17.21
CA LEU A 269 -8.75 8.13 18.06
C LEU A 269 -9.79 8.73 19.00
N ASN A 270 -9.40 8.95 20.25
CA ASN A 270 -10.25 9.60 21.25
C ASN A 270 -9.90 11.09 21.33
N SER A 271 -10.88 11.95 21.05
CA SER A 271 -10.75 13.40 21.19
C SER A 271 -11.26 13.86 22.56
N ASN A 272 -10.47 14.69 23.24
CA ASN A 272 -10.84 15.29 24.51
C ASN A 272 -11.67 16.55 24.28
N LEU A 273 -12.93 16.47 24.68
CA LEU A 273 -13.91 17.53 24.51
C LEU A 273 -14.35 18.07 25.87
N LEU A 274 -14.19 19.38 26.07
CA LEU A 274 -14.76 20.09 27.21
C LEU A 274 -16.12 20.66 26.80
N ILE A 275 -17.17 20.20 27.48
CA ILE A 275 -18.53 20.72 27.32
C ILE A 275 -18.89 21.47 28.60
N GLU A 276 -19.14 22.77 28.48
CA GLU A 276 -19.62 23.63 29.56
C GLU A 276 -21.10 23.95 29.29
N LEU A 277 -21.94 23.70 30.29
CA LEU A 277 -23.39 23.92 30.23
C LEU A 277 -23.80 24.89 31.34
N SER A 278 -24.70 25.81 31.02
CA SER A 278 -25.36 26.64 32.03
C SER A 278 -26.50 25.86 32.70
N ALA A 279 -26.16 24.87 33.53
CA ALA A 279 -27.09 24.03 34.29
C ALA A 279 -26.50 23.63 35.66
N ASP A 280 -27.36 23.29 36.61
CA ASP A 280 -26.93 22.95 37.99
C ASP A 280 -26.33 21.54 38.11
N ASP A 281 -26.80 20.59 37.29
CA ASP A 281 -26.39 19.18 37.36
C ASP A 281 -26.49 18.48 35.98
N VAL A 282 -25.77 17.39 35.81
CA VAL A 282 -25.72 16.61 34.56
C VAL A 282 -25.93 15.13 34.85
N LYS A 283 -26.85 14.50 34.12
CA LYS A 283 -27.07 13.06 34.16
C LYS A 283 -26.63 12.41 32.86
N TYR A 284 -25.76 11.41 32.96
CA TYR A 284 -25.32 10.62 31.81
C TYR A 284 -26.31 9.47 31.57
N VAL A 285 -26.91 9.44 30.39
CA VAL A 285 -27.83 8.37 29.95
C VAL A 285 -27.26 7.76 28.68
N TYR A 286 -27.11 6.44 28.66
CA TYR A 286 -26.64 5.69 27.50
C TYR A 286 -27.66 4.62 27.11
N GLN A 287 -27.69 4.28 25.83
CA GLN A 287 -28.55 3.22 25.31
C GLN A 287 -27.80 1.88 25.37
N ARG A 288 -28.50 0.83 25.79
CA ARG A 288 -27.99 -0.54 25.84
C ARG A 288 -28.94 -1.44 25.06
N SER A 289 -28.41 -2.13 24.05
CA SER A 289 -29.15 -3.11 23.26
C SER A 289 -28.38 -4.43 23.19
N PRO A 290 -29.07 -5.59 23.23
CA PRO A 290 -28.43 -6.88 23.00
C PRO A 290 -27.88 -6.97 21.57
N GLY A 291 -26.79 -7.70 21.39
CA GLY A 291 -26.14 -7.94 20.11
C GLY A 291 -25.62 -9.37 20.03
N LYS A 292 -25.45 -9.89 18.81
CA LYS A 292 -24.98 -11.25 18.57
C LYS A 292 -23.92 -11.30 17.47
N ILE A 293 -22.94 -12.18 17.62
CA ILE A 293 -21.97 -12.52 16.57
C ILE A 293 -22.64 -13.56 15.66
N ILE A 294 -22.78 -13.23 14.38
CA ILE A 294 -23.41 -14.09 13.38
C ILE A 294 -22.39 -15.06 12.79
N ASN A 295 -21.21 -14.55 12.44
CA ASN A 295 -20.18 -15.32 11.77
C ASN A 295 -18.79 -14.72 12.02
N ILE A 296 -17.77 -15.56 11.94
CA ILE A 296 -16.36 -15.18 11.89
C ILE A 296 -15.73 -15.89 10.69
N ASN A 297 -15.21 -15.11 9.75
CA ASN A 297 -14.51 -15.63 8.58
C ASN A 297 -13.03 -15.23 8.63
N ALA A 298 -12.15 -16.21 8.76
CA ALA A 298 -10.71 -16.02 8.71
C ALA A 298 -10.13 -17.01 7.70
N THR A 299 -9.30 -16.53 6.79
CA THR A 299 -8.67 -17.35 5.74
C THR A 299 -7.23 -17.70 6.09
N THR A 300 -6.77 -18.86 5.65
CA THR A 300 -5.35 -19.26 5.72
C THR A 300 -4.46 -18.29 4.94
N PHE A 301 -3.30 -17.95 5.50
CA PHE A 301 -2.31 -17.05 4.89
C PHE A 301 -0.88 -17.50 5.22
N GLU A 302 0.10 -17.03 4.44
CA GLU A 302 1.51 -17.33 4.68
C GLU A 302 2.10 -16.48 5.81
N ALA A 303 2.76 -17.14 6.76
CA ALA A 303 3.34 -16.47 7.91
C ALA A 303 4.47 -15.51 7.49
N LEU A 304 4.57 -14.37 8.19
CA LEU A 304 5.57 -13.28 8.01
C LEU A 304 5.65 -12.59 6.63
N SER A 305 5.20 -13.22 5.55
CA SER A 305 5.23 -12.67 4.19
C SER A 305 3.87 -12.12 3.73
N GLN A 306 2.78 -12.65 4.28
CA GLN A 306 1.41 -12.20 4.05
C GLN A 306 0.76 -11.72 5.35
N VAL A 307 -0.36 -11.03 5.20
CA VAL A 307 -1.18 -10.53 6.30
C VAL A 307 -2.57 -11.15 6.18
N GLY A 308 -3.02 -11.80 7.24
CA GLY A 308 -4.35 -12.39 7.30
C GLY A 308 -5.43 -11.35 7.62
N THR A 309 -6.68 -11.67 7.35
CA THR A 309 -7.83 -10.85 7.77
C THR A 309 -8.90 -11.74 8.38
N ALA A 310 -9.36 -11.40 9.60
CA ALA A 310 -10.53 -11.99 10.22
C ALA A 310 -11.70 -11.01 10.15
N GLN A 311 -12.77 -11.39 9.46
CA GLN A 311 -14.01 -10.64 9.36
C GLN A 311 -15.02 -11.18 10.36
N VAL A 312 -15.45 -10.35 11.30
CA VAL A 312 -16.47 -10.68 12.30
C VAL A 312 -17.75 -9.94 11.94
N THR A 313 -18.83 -10.69 11.75
CA THR A 313 -20.15 -10.15 11.43
C THR A 313 -20.99 -10.11 12.70
N THR A 314 -21.47 -8.93 13.08
CA THR A 314 -22.30 -8.71 14.27
C THR A 314 -23.67 -8.14 13.90
N LYS A 315 -24.71 -8.48 14.66
CA LYS A 315 -26.06 -7.93 14.52
C LYS A 315 -26.55 -7.34 15.83
N ASN A 316 -27.17 -6.16 15.77
CA ASN A 316 -28.00 -5.65 16.86
C ASN A 316 -29.38 -6.35 16.82
N ILE A 317 -29.69 -7.11 17.86
CA ILE A 317 -30.96 -7.84 18.01
C ILE A 317 -31.94 -7.12 18.96
N GLY A 318 -31.57 -5.93 19.42
CA GLY A 318 -32.38 -5.05 20.23
C GLY A 318 -33.27 -4.11 19.42
N LYS A 319 -33.94 -3.21 20.14
CA LYS A 319 -34.87 -2.21 19.57
C LYS A 319 -34.31 -0.78 19.56
N LEU A 320 -33.15 -0.56 20.16
CA LEU A 320 -32.51 0.75 20.28
C LEU A 320 -31.15 0.75 19.58
N GLU A 321 -30.76 1.91 19.07
CA GLU A 321 -29.39 2.15 18.60
C GLU A 321 -28.46 2.19 19.83
N ALA A 322 -27.38 1.40 19.81
CA ALA A 322 -26.47 1.29 20.95
C ALA A 322 -25.01 1.19 20.49
N SER A 323 -24.11 1.45 21.43
CA SER A 323 -22.66 1.30 21.23
C SER A 323 -22.22 -0.12 21.60
N TYR A 324 -21.20 -0.59 20.88
CA TYR A 324 -20.62 -1.92 21.05
C TYR A 324 -19.09 -1.82 20.96
N SER A 325 -18.42 -2.74 21.63
CA SER A 325 -16.99 -2.98 21.42
C SER A 325 -16.74 -4.43 21.08
N LEU A 326 -15.74 -4.67 20.23
CA LEU A 326 -15.39 -6.00 19.75
C LEU A 326 -13.91 -6.24 19.91
N THR A 327 -13.59 -7.35 20.58
CA THR A 327 -12.22 -7.84 20.79
C THR A 327 -12.05 -9.18 20.09
N LEU A 328 -10.84 -9.46 19.63
CA LEU A 328 -10.46 -10.73 19.05
C LEU A 328 -9.20 -11.23 19.76
N ASP A 329 -9.38 -12.16 20.69
CA ASP A 329 -8.32 -12.67 21.55
C ASP A 329 -7.79 -13.99 20.99
N CYS A 330 -6.50 -14.03 20.64
CA CYS A 330 -5.84 -15.22 20.11
C CYS A 330 -4.88 -15.82 21.15
N LEU A 331 -4.82 -17.15 21.25
CA LEU A 331 -4.03 -17.84 22.30
C LEU A 331 -2.52 -17.61 22.19
N SER A 332 -1.94 -17.77 21.00
CA SER A 332 -0.50 -17.55 20.74
C SER A 332 -0.20 -17.49 19.24
N GLY A 333 0.96 -16.93 18.90
CA GLY A 333 1.47 -16.87 17.52
C GLY A 333 0.87 -15.76 16.65
N ILE A 334 -0.05 -14.95 17.19
CA ILE A 334 -0.66 -13.78 16.52
C ILE A 334 -0.40 -12.55 17.38
N ASN A 335 -0.01 -11.45 16.74
CA ASN A 335 0.19 -10.17 17.42
C ASN A 335 -1.11 -9.66 18.05
N HIS A 336 -0.99 -8.90 19.14
CA HIS A 336 -2.15 -8.31 19.82
C HIS A 336 -2.97 -7.44 18.86
N LEU A 337 -4.29 -7.57 18.97
CA LEU A 337 -5.26 -6.88 18.14
C LEU A 337 -5.97 -5.80 18.96
N GLN A 338 -6.19 -4.65 18.34
CA GLN A 338 -6.86 -3.52 18.99
C GLN A 338 -8.37 -3.74 19.05
N GLU A 339 -8.99 -3.39 20.18
CA GLU A 339 -10.44 -3.37 20.34
C GLU A 339 -11.08 -2.34 19.39
N GLN A 340 -12.16 -2.75 18.71
CA GLN A 340 -12.88 -1.88 17.78
C GLN A 340 -14.21 -1.44 18.37
N PHE A 341 -14.48 -0.13 18.35
CA PHE A 341 -15.72 0.49 18.83
C PHE A 341 -16.62 0.87 17.66
N PHE A 342 -17.93 0.62 17.79
CA PHE A 342 -18.91 0.98 16.77
C PHE A 342 -20.33 1.06 17.30
N ILE A 343 -21.22 1.67 16.51
CA ILE A 343 -22.64 1.85 16.82
C ILE A 343 -23.45 1.04 15.80
N MET A 344 -24.49 0.35 16.25
CA MET A 344 -25.43 -0.35 15.39
C MET A 344 -26.86 0.10 15.66
N LYS A 345 -27.60 0.42 14.60
CA LYS A 345 -29.05 0.60 14.61
C LYS A 345 -29.77 -0.73 14.89
N PRO A 346 -31.04 -0.69 15.31
CA PRO A 346 -31.85 -1.90 15.44
C PRO A 346 -31.84 -2.72 14.14
N ASP A 347 -31.67 -4.03 14.25
CA ASP A 347 -31.55 -4.98 13.14
C ASP A 347 -30.39 -4.77 12.16
N GLU A 348 -29.51 -3.78 12.39
CA GLU A 348 -28.35 -3.54 11.55
C GLU A 348 -27.29 -4.64 11.73
N VAL A 349 -26.68 -5.02 10.61
CA VAL A 349 -25.60 -6.00 10.53
C VAL A 349 -24.34 -5.28 10.06
N LEU A 350 -23.28 -5.33 10.87
CA LEU A 350 -21.98 -4.75 10.54
C LEU A 350 -20.91 -5.82 10.47
N ILE A 351 -19.93 -5.61 9.60
CA ILE A 351 -18.75 -6.45 9.44
C ILE A 351 -17.54 -5.65 9.89
N ARG A 352 -16.75 -6.21 10.81
CA ARG A 352 -15.51 -5.63 11.30
C ARG A 352 -14.34 -6.54 10.95
N SER A 353 -13.29 -5.94 10.40
CA SER A 353 -12.10 -6.66 9.93
C SER A 353 -10.94 -6.46 10.90
N PHE A 354 -10.31 -7.53 11.33
CA PHE A 354 -9.07 -7.54 12.11
C PHE A 354 -7.91 -8.01 11.25
N VAL A 355 -6.81 -7.26 11.30
CA VAL A 355 -5.58 -7.55 10.54
C VAL A 355 -4.72 -8.51 11.35
N LEU A 356 -4.56 -9.74 10.87
CA LEU A 356 -3.84 -10.80 11.57
C LEU A 356 -2.38 -10.84 11.10
N ARG A 357 -1.45 -10.76 12.06
CA ARG A 357 -0.02 -10.88 11.81
C ARG A 357 0.55 -12.01 12.66
N ALA A 358 1.09 -13.02 11.98
CA ALA A 358 1.78 -14.12 12.64
C ALA A 358 3.14 -13.66 13.20
N SER A 359 3.55 -14.20 14.34
CA SER A 359 4.84 -13.91 14.98
C SER A 359 5.88 -15.02 14.79
N THR A 360 5.54 -16.10 14.09
CA THR A 360 6.40 -17.27 13.82
C THR A 360 6.50 -17.52 12.32
N ASP A 361 7.60 -18.12 11.87
CA ASP A 361 7.83 -18.54 10.48
C ASP A 361 7.28 -19.93 10.15
N GLN A 362 6.95 -20.72 11.19
CA GLN A 362 6.42 -22.07 11.05
C GLN A 362 4.92 -22.08 10.72
N ALA A 363 4.48 -23.13 10.02
CA ALA A 363 3.06 -23.41 9.83
C ALA A 363 2.42 -23.79 11.17
N SER A 364 1.34 -23.11 11.54
CA SER A 364 0.65 -23.37 12.81
C SER A 364 -0.85 -23.18 12.71
N GLU A 365 -1.58 -23.83 13.63
CA GLU A 365 -3.01 -23.65 13.79
C GLU A 365 -3.30 -22.70 14.95
N HIS A 366 -4.08 -21.65 14.69
CA HIS A 366 -4.41 -20.62 15.65
C HIS A 366 -5.88 -20.71 16.06
N ARG A 367 -6.14 -20.47 17.35
CA ARG A 367 -7.48 -20.35 17.91
C ARG A 367 -7.67 -18.96 18.48
N CYS A 368 -8.76 -18.31 18.10
CA CYS A 368 -9.13 -17.00 18.59
C CYS A 368 -10.59 -16.97 19.03
N ALA A 369 -10.90 -16.11 20.00
CA ALA A 369 -12.25 -15.85 20.49
C ALA A 369 -12.62 -14.40 20.20
N ALA A 370 -13.68 -14.20 19.42
CA ALA A 370 -14.31 -12.90 19.26
C ALA A 370 -15.27 -12.67 20.44
N ILE A 371 -15.14 -11.53 21.11
CA ILE A 371 -15.95 -11.17 22.27
C ILE A 371 -16.62 -9.83 21.99
N LEU A 372 -17.95 -9.84 21.92
CA LEU A 372 -18.78 -8.66 21.73
C LEU A 372 -19.24 -8.13 23.08
N LYS A 373 -19.02 -6.84 23.34
CA LYS A 373 -19.43 -6.17 24.58
C LYS A 373 -20.45 -5.06 24.30
N ALA A 374 -21.30 -4.79 25.28
CA ALA A 374 -22.28 -3.71 25.27
C ALA A 374 -21.66 -2.35 25.62
N SER A 375 -22.47 -1.28 25.56
CA SER A 375 -22.09 0.09 25.97
C SER A 375 -21.52 0.20 27.39
N ASP A 376 -21.88 -0.72 28.30
CA ASP A 376 -21.40 -0.79 29.69
C ASP A 376 -20.20 -1.74 29.86
N SER A 377 -19.59 -2.17 28.75
CA SER A 377 -18.48 -3.14 28.70
C SER A 377 -18.83 -4.57 29.17
N SER A 378 -20.10 -4.88 29.44
CA SER A 378 -20.54 -6.25 29.74
C SER A 378 -20.46 -7.13 28.48
N GLU A 379 -20.00 -8.38 28.62
CA GLU A 379 -19.98 -9.36 27.53
C GLU A 379 -21.41 -9.74 27.13
N LEU A 380 -21.70 -9.62 25.84
CA LEU A 380 -22.99 -9.98 25.24
C LEU A 380 -22.96 -11.34 24.56
N ASP A 381 -21.88 -11.61 23.82
CA ASP A 381 -21.73 -12.83 23.05
C ASP A 381 -20.25 -13.16 22.81
N ARG A 382 -19.97 -14.45 22.62
CA ARG A 382 -18.63 -14.98 22.39
C ARG A 382 -18.67 -16.07 21.33
N ALA A 383 -17.79 -15.98 20.36
CA ALA A 383 -17.65 -16.97 19.31
C ALA A 383 -16.17 -17.30 19.05
N GLU A 384 -15.87 -18.58 18.95
CA GLU A 384 -14.51 -19.05 18.67
C GLU A 384 -14.33 -19.32 17.17
N CYS A 385 -13.14 -19.05 16.67
CA CYS A 385 -12.72 -19.41 15.32
C CYS A 385 -11.34 -20.06 15.33
N GLN A 386 -11.10 -20.88 14.32
CA GLN A 386 -9.84 -21.56 14.09
C GLN A 386 -9.40 -21.29 12.65
N PHE A 387 -8.13 -20.98 12.47
CA PHE A 387 -7.51 -20.80 11.16
C PHE A 387 -6.06 -21.27 11.21
N SER A 388 -5.48 -21.55 10.05
CA SER A 388 -4.09 -21.99 9.92
C SER A 388 -3.23 -20.95 9.21
N THR A 389 -1.93 -21.01 9.44
CA THR A 389 -0.90 -20.31 8.66
C THR A 389 -0.01 -21.33 7.96
N THR A 390 0.47 -21.00 6.75
CA THR A 390 1.51 -21.78 6.08
C THR A 390 2.88 -21.23 6.44
N ALA A 391 3.91 -22.08 6.41
CA ALA A 391 5.28 -21.67 6.71
C ALA A 391 5.78 -20.60 5.73
N THR A 392 6.63 -19.70 6.23
CA THR A 392 7.27 -18.66 5.40
C THR A 392 8.17 -19.31 4.35
N VAL A 393 7.99 -18.94 3.09
CA VAL A 393 8.91 -19.37 2.03
C VAL A 393 10.13 -18.46 2.05
N LEU A 394 11.22 -18.94 2.63
CA LEU A 394 12.49 -18.21 2.67
C LEU A 394 13.18 -18.27 1.31
N ASP A 395 13.35 -17.10 0.68
CA ASP A 395 14.14 -16.95 -0.54
C ASP A 395 15.56 -16.47 -0.17
N ASN A 396 16.55 -17.33 -0.40
CA ASN A 396 17.96 -17.02 -0.19
C ASN A 396 18.53 -16.09 -1.26
N GLY A 397 17.71 -15.68 -2.23
CA GLY A 397 18.09 -14.83 -3.35
C GLY A 397 19.15 -15.50 -4.23
N THR A 398 19.81 -14.67 -5.04
CA THR A 398 20.88 -15.11 -5.96
C THR A 398 22.25 -15.21 -5.29
N GLN A 399 22.34 -15.02 -3.97
CA GLN A 399 23.59 -14.96 -3.22
C GLN A 399 24.09 -16.33 -2.76
N ILE A 400 23.41 -17.42 -3.12
CA ILE A 400 23.98 -18.76 -3.02
C ILE A 400 25.09 -18.86 -4.07
N GLY A 401 26.29 -18.46 -3.68
CA GLY A 401 27.50 -18.74 -4.44
C GLY A 401 27.62 -20.24 -4.62
N SER A 402 28.00 -20.67 -5.82
CA SER A 402 28.40 -22.05 -6.11
C SER A 402 29.42 -22.48 -5.05
N SER A 403 28.98 -23.23 -4.04
CA SER A 403 29.92 -23.99 -3.23
C SER A 403 30.54 -25.00 -4.19
N ASP A 404 31.84 -24.86 -4.44
CA ASP A 404 32.62 -25.75 -5.26
C ASP A 404 32.24 -27.21 -5.00
N ASN A 405 31.54 -27.79 -5.97
CA ASN A 405 31.66 -29.19 -6.34
C ASN A 405 31.33 -29.28 -7.82
N ASN A 406 32.40 -29.25 -8.62
CA ASN A 406 32.42 -29.67 -10.01
C ASN A 406 31.92 -31.12 -10.10
N GLU A 407 30.61 -31.33 -10.19
CA GLU A 407 30.07 -32.51 -10.85
C GLU A 407 28.91 -32.14 -11.78
N LYS A 408 29.15 -32.47 -13.05
CA LYS A 408 28.29 -32.39 -14.22
C LYS A 408 26.79 -32.52 -13.90
N GLY A 409 25.98 -31.55 -14.32
CA GLY A 409 24.53 -31.75 -14.31
C GLY A 409 23.71 -30.50 -14.61
N GLY A 410 23.73 -30.03 -15.85
CA GLY A 410 22.72 -29.10 -16.34
C GLY A 410 21.32 -29.69 -16.24
N ILE A 411 20.34 -28.80 -16.06
CA ILE A 411 18.88 -29.05 -16.11
C ILE A 411 18.30 -29.91 -14.97
N TRP A 412 19.04 -30.86 -14.38
CA TRP A 412 18.51 -31.76 -13.34
C TRP A 412 18.22 -31.09 -11.98
N GLY A 413 18.97 -30.06 -11.58
CA GLY A 413 18.73 -29.34 -10.32
C GLY A 413 17.42 -28.54 -10.29
N PHE A 414 16.98 -28.02 -11.44
CA PHE A 414 15.71 -27.30 -11.57
C PHE A 414 14.51 -28.24 -11.48
N PHE A 415 14.61 -29.44 -12.06
CA PHE A 415 13.56 -30.45 -11.97
C PHE A 415 13.46 -31.10 -10.58
N GLU A 416 14.56 -31.27 -9.85
CA GLU A 416 14.53 -31.74 -8.46
C GLU A 416 13.98 -30.66 -7.50
N ALA A 417 14.27 -29.37 -7.73
CA ALA A 417 13.61 -28.29 -7.01
C ALA A 417 12.09 -28.23 -7.29
N ILE A 418 11.67 -28.46 -8.53
CA ILE A 418 10.25 -28.55 -8.91
C ILE A 418 9.57 -29.78 -8.30
N LYS A 419 10.25 -30.93 -8.22
CA LYS A 419 9.72 -32.14 -7.55
C LYS A 419 9.59 -31.95 -6.04
N ALA A 420 10.58 -31.34 -5.39
CA ALA A 420 10.51 -31.03 -3.96
C ALA A 420 9.36 -30.05 -3.69
N LEU A 421 9.20 -29.02 -4.52
CA LEU A 421 8.06 -28.10 -4.46
C LEU A 421 6.72 -28.84 -4.63
N TRP A 422 6.65 -29.79 -5.57
CA TRP A 422 5.44 -30.59 -5.81
C TRP A 422 5.08 -31.52 -4.65
N HIS A 423 6.07 -32.15 -4.00
CA HIS A 423 5.84 -32.98 -2.82
C HIS A 423 5.39 -32.19 -1.59
N THR A 424 5.91 -30.97 -1.38
CA THR A 424 5.47 -30.07 -0.32
C THR A 424 4.07 -29.51 -0.58
N ILE A 425 3.77 -29.17 -1.84
CA ILE A 425 2.42 -28.77 -2.28
C ILE A 425 1.43 -29.92 -2.06
N TRP A 426 1.81 -31.18 -2.35
CA TRP A 426 0.95 -32.35 -2.16
C TRP A 426 0.77 -32.74 -0.68
N GLY A 427 1.77 -32.48 0.15
CA GLY A 427 1.68 -32.60 1.61
C GLY A 427 0.66 -31.62 2.20
N GLY A 428 0.70 -30.35 1.76
CA GLY A 428 -0.25 -29.30 2.17
C GLY A 428 -1.65 -29.44 1.57
N LEU A 429 -1.80 -30.06 0.40
CA LEU A 429 -3.11 -30.29 -0.23
C LEU A 429 -3.97 -31.32 0.50
N LYS A 430 -3.37 -32.20 1.33
CA LYS A 430 -4.14 -33.11 2.20
C LYS A 430 -4.84 -32.37 3.34
N ASP A 431 -4.31 -31.23 3.78
CA ASP A 431 -4.92 -30.37 4.79
C ASP A 431 -5.95 -29.37 4.20
N PHE A 432 -6.02 -29.26 2.87
CA PHE A 432 -6.98 -28.41 2.15
C PHE A 432 -8.43 -28.92 2.21
N PHE A 433 -8.65 -30.24 2.39
CA PHE A 433 -9.98 -30.86 2.27
C PHE A 433 -10.79 -30.97 3.56
N THR A 434 -10.29 -30.49 4.71
CA THR A 434 -11.04 -30.55 5.99
C THR A 434 -11.76 -29.25 6.36
N GLY A 435 -11.75 -28.24 5.48
CA GLY A 435 -12.47 -26.98 5.67
C GLY A 435 -13.93 -27.17 6.10
N ARG A 436 -14.19 -27.04 7.40
CA ARG A 436 -15.53 -26.98 7.99
C ARG A 436 -15.72 -25.66 8.71
N LEU A 437 -16.84 -25.04 8.35
CA LEU A 437 -17.44 -23.82 8.91
C LEU A 437 -17.40 -23.78 10.44
N CYS A 438 -17.03 -22.61 10.98
CA CYS A 438 -17.16 -22.24 12.38
C CYS A 438 -18.57 -22.60 12.91
N ARG A 439 -18.64 -23.36 14.01
CA ARG A 439 -19.92 -23.67 14.69
C ARG A 439 -20.18 -22.66 15.82
N SER A 440 -21.34 -22.01 15.77
CA SER A 440 -21.94 -21.33 16.92
C SER A 440 -22.30 -22.36 17.99
N VAL A 441 -21.73 -22.26 19.19
CA VAL A 441 -22.16 -23.02 20.36
C VAL A 441 -23.12 -22.15 21.18
N ASN A 442 -24.43 -22.30 20.99
CA ASN A 442 -25.42 -21.77 21.94
C ASN A 442 -25.40 -22.67 23.19
N LYS A 443 -24.93 -22.17 24.34
CA LYS A 443 -25.19 -22.81 25.64
C LYS A 443 -26.66 -22.57 26.02
N LEU A 444 -27.47 -23.62 25.97
CA LEU A 444 -28.72 -23.71 26.73
C LEU A 444 -28.37 -24.19 28.14
N LEU A 445 -28.79 -23.41 29.14
CA LEU A 445 -28.79 -23.79 30.55
C LEU A 445 -29.66 -25.05 30.76
N PRO A 446 -29.26 -26.01 31.61
CA PRO A 446 -30.09 -27.16 31.91
C PRO A 446 -31.24 -26.77 32.85
N GLU A 447 -32.44 -27.13 32.42
CA GLU A 447 -33.70 -27.06 33.14
C GLU A 447 -33.68 -28.05 34.33
N SER A 448 -34.12 -27.58 35.49
CA SER A 448 -34.27 -28.33 36.73
C SER A 448 -35.29 -29.47 36.59
N ALA A 449 -34.89 -30.70 36.90
CA ALA A 449 -35.79 -31.85 37.04
C ALA A 449 -36.47 -31.86 38.43
N PRO A 450 -37.75 -32.30 38.53
CA PRO A 450 -38.47 -32.35 39.80
C PRO A 450 -38.17 -33.65 40.59
N SER A 451 -38.06 -33.50 41.90
CA SER A 451 -37.94 -34.56 42.90
C SER A 451 -39.28 -35.29 43.12
N SER A 452 -39.27 -36.63 43.03
CA SER A 452 -40.32 -37.47 43.62
C SER A 452 -39.70 -38.52 44.53
N ASP A 453 -40.17 -38.51 45.77
CA ASP A 453 -39.89 -39.42 46.88
C ASP A 453 -40.09 -40.90 46.55
N MET A 454 -39.31 -41.79 47.18
CA MET A 454 -39.78 -42.90 48.04
C MET A 454 -38.61 -43.75 48.63
N PRO A 455 -38.83 -44.54 49.69
CA PRO A 455 -37.97 -44.58 50.88
C PRO A 455 -36.98 -45.75 50.95
N SER A 456 -36.03 -45.58 51.88
CA SER A 456 -35.13 -46.62 52.40
C SER A 456 -35.87 -47.72 53.17
N PRO A 457 -35.26 -48.92 53.23
CA PRO A 457 -34.99 -49.46 54.55
C PRO A 457 -33.59 -50.09 54.72
N SER A 458 -33.21 -50.16 56.01
CA SER A 458 -32.02 -50.70 56.68
C SER A 458 -30.69 -49.98 56.48
#